data_AF-A0A924RZK7-F1
#
_entry.id   AF-A0A924RZK7-F1
#
_cell.length_a   1.000
_cell.length_b   1.000
_cell.length_c   1.000
_cell.angle_alpha   90.00
_cell.angle_beta   90.00
_cell.angle_gamma   90.00
#
_symmetry.space_group_name_H-M   'P 1'
#
loop_
_entity.id
_entity.type
_entity.pdbx_description
1 polymer ?
#
loop_
_entity_poly.entity_id
_entity_poly.type
_entity_poly.pdbx_seq_one_letter_code
_entity_poly.pdbx_strand_id
1 'polypeptide(L)' 'NRTKEIFIRDKKLFVRIESSVVKNELTIMRQQIITNLNEKAGVVVVREIIFL' A
#
# COMPACT_ATOMS: atom_id res chain seq x y z
N ASN A 1 21.33 -0.77 -2.53
CA ASN A 1 20.35 -0.43 -3.58
C ASN A 1 19.14 -1.33 -3.45
N ARG A 2 18.08 -0.83 -2.80
CA ARG A 2 16.86 -1.60 -2.52
C ARG A 2 15.70 -0.85 -3.13
N THR A 3 15.45 -1.12 -4.41
CA THR A 3 14.37 -0.47 -5.12
C THR A 3 13.06 -0.92 -4.48
N LYS A 4 12.40 -0.01 -3.76
CA LYS A 4 11.03 -0.20 -3.29
C LYS A 4 10.13 -0.02 -4.51
N GLU A 5 9.60 -1.12 -5.03
CA GLU A 5 8.60 -1.07 -6.09
C GLU A 5 7.23 -0.82 -5.45
N ILE A 6 6.64 0.34 -5.75
CA ILE A 6 5.29 0.72 -5.33
C ILE A 6 4.52 1.10 -6.58
N PHE A 7 3.44 0.38 -6.87
CA PHE A 7 2.62 0.66 -8.04
C PHE A 7 1.16 0.30 -7.79
N ILE A 8 0.26 0.92 -8.55
CA ILE A 8 -1.18 0.64 -8.50
C ILE A 8 -1.57 -0.09 -9.79
N ARG A 9 -2.25 -1.24 -9.65
CA ARG A 9 -2.87 -1.98 -10.76
C ARG A 9 -4.21 -2.53 -10.32
N ASP A 10 -5.24 -2.40 -11.15
CA ASP A 10 -6.59 -2.94 -10.85
C ASP A 10 -7.17 -2.43 -9.51
N LYS A 11 -6.89 -1.16 -9.18
CA LYS A 11 -7.20 -0.54 -7.87
C LYS A 11 -6.56 -1.25 -6.67
N LYS A 12 -5.47 -2.00 -6.87
CA LYS A 12 -4.66 -2.61 -5.81
C LYS A 12 -3.30 -1.93 -5.78
N LEU A 13 -2.87 -1.54 -4.59
CA LEU A 13 -1.53 -1.00 -4.35
C LEU A 13 -0.57 -2.14 -4.04
N PHE A 14 0.37 -2.39 -4.92
CA PHE A 14 1.43 -3.38 -4.73
C PHE A 14 2.63 -2.70 -4.08
N VAL A 15 3.15 -3.30 -3.02
CA VAL A 15 4.30 -2.80 -2.27
C VAL A 15 5.28 -3.95 -2.04
N ARG A 16 6.46 -3.88 -2.66
CA ARG A 16 7.54 -4.83 -2.38
C ARG A 16 8.28 -4.41 -1.11
N ILE A 17 8.36 -5.32 -0.13
CA ILE A 17 9.06 -5.05 1.14
C ILE A 17 9.80 -6.28 1.63
N GLU A 18 11.12 -6.15 1.81
CA GLU A 18 11.95 -7.25 2.31
C GLU A 18 11.91 -7.41 3.84
N SER A 19 11.54 -6.34 4.56
CA SER A 19 11.60 -6.34 6.02
C SER A 19 10.29 -6.82 6.64
N SER A 20 10.35 -7.94 7.37
CA SER A 20 9.20 -8.52 8.09
C SER A 20 8.60 -7.56 9.13
N VAL A 21 9.43 -6.77 9.83
CA VAL A 21 8.97 -5.78 10.82
C VAL A 21 8.10 -4.70 10.14
N VAL A 22 8.63 -4.07 9.10
CA VAL A 22 7.92 -3.06 8.29
C VAL A 22 6.63 -3.63 7.68
N LYS A 23 6.63 -4.89 7.20
CA LYS A 23 5.42 -5.55 6.71
C LYS A 23 4.34 -5.65 7.79
N ASN A 24 4.72 -5.97 9.02
CA ASN A 24 3.77 -6.08 10.12
C ASN A 24 3.13 -4.73 10.48
N GLU A 25 3.95 -3.68 10.60
CA GLU A 25 3.48 -2.31 10.86
C GLU A 25 2.53 -1.83 9.75
N LEU A 26 2.90 -2.03 8.49
CA LEU A 26 2.06 -1.66 7.35
C LEU A 26 0.76 -2.48 7.28
N THR A 27 0.76 -3.72 7.75
CA THR A 27 -0.45 -4.55 7.80
C THR A 27 -1.45 -3.99 8.80
N ILE A 28 -0.98 -3.53 9.97
CA ILE A 28 -1.81 -2.88 10.99
C ILE A 28 -2.40 -1.57 10.44
N MET A 29 -1.58 -0.77 9.76
CA MET A 29 -1.97 0.56 9.27
C MET A 29 -2.67 0.53 7.89
N ARG A 30 -2.80 -0.63 7.24
CA ARG A 30 -3.22 -0.73 5.83
C ARG A 30 -4.54 -0.01 5.53
N GLN A 31 -5.51 -0.11 6.44
CA GLN A 31 -6.84 0.47 6.21
C GLN A 31 -6.79 1.99 6.26
N GLN A 32 -6.04 2.55 7.21
CA GLN A 32 -5.82 4.00 7.29
C GLN A 32 -5.07 4.52 6.06
N ILE A 33 -4.09 3.77 5.57
CA ILE A 33 -3.36 4.12 4.34
C ILE A 33 -4.33 4.20 3.16
N ILE A 34 -5.17 3.17 2.96
CA ILE A 34 -6.17 3.15 1.87
C ILE A 34 -7.12 4.34 1.97
N THR A 35 -7.67 4.60 3.16
CA THR A 35 -8.60 5.71 3.38
C THR A 35 -7.95 7.05 3.04
N ASN A 36 -6.78 7.33 3.62
CA ASN A 36 -6.06 8.59 3.39
C ASN A 36 -5.68 8.77 1.91
N LEU A 37 -5.34 7.68 1.20
CA LEU A 37 -5.02 7.73 -0.23
C LEU A 37 -6.24 8.12 -1.07
N ASN A 38 -7.38 7.48 -0.82
CA ASN A 38 -8.61 7.76 -1.55
C ASN A 38 -9.16 9.16 -1.22
N GLU A 39 -9.09 9.58 0.05
CA GLU A 39 -9.49 10.92 0.48
C GLU A 39 -8.65 12.00 -0.23
N LYS A 40 -7.32 11.84 -0.25
CA LYS A 40 -6.43 12.76 -0.96
C LYS A 40 -6.64 12.76 -2.47
N ALA A 41 -7.00 11.62 -3.06
CA ALA A 41 -7.28 11.51 -4.48
C ALA A 41 -8.68 12.04 -4.86
N GLY A 42 -9.58 12.24 -3.89
CA GLY A 42 -10.99 12.57 -4.13
C GLY A 42 -11.80 11.46 -4.82
N VAL A 43 -11.21 10.28 -5.00
CA VAL A 43 -11.81 9.13 -5.69
C VAL A 43 -11.18 7.83 -5.19
N VAL A 44 -11.92 6.73 -5.32
CA VAL A 44 -11.43 5.39 -4.96
C VAL A 44 -10.40 4.90 -5.98
N VAL A 45 -9.13 5.20 -5.69
CA VAL A 45 -7.92 4.76 -6.41
C VAL A 45 -7.39 3.42 -5.92
N VAL A 46 -7.49 3.14 -4.62
CA VAL A 46 -6.99 1.92 -4.00
C VAL A 46 -8.09 1.27 -3.16
N ARG A 47 -8.29 -0.03 -3.33
CA ARG A 47 -9.23 -0.86 -2.55
C ARG A 47 -8.51 -1.87 -1.67
N GLU A 48 -7.27 -2.21 -2.02
CA GLU A 48 -6.51 -3.26 -1.37
C GLU A 48 -5.01 -2.97 -1.47
N ILE A 49 -4.24 -3.36 -0.45
CA ILE A 49 -2.78 -3.32 -0.49
C ILE A 49 -2.27 -4.77 -0.55
N ILE A 50 -1.42 -5.06 -1.53
CA ILE A 50 -0.78 -6.36 -1.74
C ILE A 50 0.72 -6.20 -1.42
N PHE A 51 1.20 -6.96 -0.44
CA PHE A 51 2.61 -7.01 -0.08
C PHE A 51 3.30 -8.13 -0.85
N LEU A 52 4.33 -7.77 -1.64
CA LEU A 52 5.16 -8.67 -2.45
C LEU A 52 6.47 -9.05 -1.74
#